data_AF-A0A1F8NFV6-F1
#
_entry.id   AF-A0A1F8NFV6-F1
#
_cell.length_a   1.000
_cell.length_b   1.000
_cell.length_c   1.000
_cell.angle_alpha   90.00
_cell.angle_beta   90.00
_cell.angle_gamma   90.00
#
_symmetry.space_group_name_H-M   'P 1'
#
loop_
_entity.id
_entity.type
_entity.pdbx_description
1 polymer ?
#
loop_
_entity_poly.entity_id
_entity_poly.type
_entity_poly.pdbx_seq_one_letter_code
_entity_poly.pdbx_strand_id
1 'polypeptide(L)'
;MDVDAIAFYQTARFQEEKWSIRYAARVQGVELVKRVELFREEADHPRAQEEYYKLQLGPLETLPQTIPARSWKRLTFVYTTGERLMNAAEIGDLAISGGERECVWKALRDRAHPVTQRTTSAELFQWPDAMEAFFDSTKDTKRI
;
A
#
# COMPACT_ATOMS: atom_id res chain seq x y z
N MET A 1 6.13 10.59 -4.28
CA MET A 1 4.81 10.09 -3.87
C MET A 1 5.03 9.38 -2.55
N ASP A 2 4.49 9.92 -1.46
CA ASP A 2 4.54 9.25 -0.17
C ASP A 2 3.27 8.40 -0.05
N VAL A 3 3.45 7.08 0.03
CA VAL A 3 2.36 6.11 0.21
C VAL A 3 2.66 5.41 1.51
N ASP A 4 1.78 5.54 2.49
CA ASP A 4 2.06 5.14 3.86
C ASP A 4 1.91 3.62 4.09
N ALA A 5 1.02 3.00 3.32
CA ALA A 5 0.73 1.56 3.40
C ALA A 5 0.27 1.00 2.05
N ILE A 6 0.48 -0.30 1.87
CA ILE A 6 -0.03 -1.07 0.73
C ILE A 6 -0.91 -2.19 1.26
N ALA A 7 -2.12 -2.30 0.69
CA ALA A 7 -3.03 -3.40 0.92
C ALA A 7 -3.00 -4.36 -0.27
N PHE A 8 -3.10 -5.66 0.00
CA PHE A 8 -2.91 -6.70 -1.01
C PHE A 8 -4.24 -7.31 -1.41
N TYR A 9 -4.54 -7.31 -2.70
CA TYR A 9 -5.69 -8.00 -3.25
C TYR A 9 -5.34 -9.46 -3.61
N GLN A 10 -6.02 -10.39 -2.97
CA GLN A 10 -5.90 -11.81 -3.21
C GLN A 10 -6.70 -12.19 -4.47
N THR A 11 -6.03 -12.64 -5.51
CA THR A 11 -6.68 -13.10 -6.75
C THR A 11 -7.27 -14.51 -6.62
N ALA A 12 -7.86 -15.06 -7.70
CA ALA A 12 -8.45 -16.40 -7.73
C ALA A 12 -7.52 -17.54 -7.27
N ARG A 13 -6.19 -17.33 -7.33
CA ARG A 13 -5.18 -18.33 -6.92
C ARG A 13 -5.11 -18.56 -5.41
N PHE A 14 -5.66 -17.64 -4.61
CA PHE A 14 -5.61 -17.67 -3.13
C PHE A 14 -6.76 -18.46 -2.49
N GLN A 15 -7.49 -19.27 -3.26
CA GLN A 15 -8.48 -20.24 -2.77
C GLN A 15 -9.55 -19.64 -1.84
N GLU A 16 -9.56 -19.98 -0.55
CA GLU A 16 -10.55 -19.48 0.43
C GLU A 16 -10.46 -17.97 0.64
N GLU A 17 -9.28 -17.39 0.43
CA GLU A 17 -9.03 -15.96 0.58
C GLU A 17 -9.21 -15.18 -0.73
N LYS A 18 -9.60 -15.85 -1.82
CA LYS A 18 -9.70 -15.23 -3.14
C LYS A 18 -10.68 -14.07 -3.16
N TRP A 19 -10.41 -13.14 -4.07
CA TRP A 19 -11.22 -11.95 -4.33
C TRP A 19 -11.48 -11.16 -3.06
N SER A 20 -10.42 -10.89 -2.30
CA SER A 20 -10.53 -10.09 -1.08
C SER A 20 -9.25 -9.31 -0.83
N ILE A 21 -9.32 -8.36 0.10
CA ILE A 21 -8.16 -7.71 0.72
C ILE A 21 -8.20 -8.08 2.19
N ARG A 22 -7.16 -8.77 2.65
CA ARG A 22 -7.01 -9.25 4.03
C ARG A 22 -5.77 -8.73 4.71
N TYR A 23 -4.76 -8.34 3.94
CA TYR A 23 -3.46 -7.97 4.47
C TYR A 23 -3.07 -6.58 4.00
N ALA A 24 -2.41 -5.85 4.89
CA ALA A 24 -1.73 -4.61 4.59
C ALA A 24 -0.33 -4.61 5.21
N ALA A 25 0.57 -3.80 4.65
CA ALA A 25 1.89 -3.55 5.22
C ALA A 25 2.20 -2.05 5.14
N ARG A 26 2.83 -1.50 6.18
CA ARG A 26 3.38 -0.13 6.13
C ARG A 26 4.51 -0.08 5.12
N VAL A 27 4.58 1.00 4.36
CA VAL A 27 5.76 1.31 3.54
C VAL A 27 6.78 1.97 4.46
N GLN A 28 7.94 1.37 4.57
CA GLN A 28 9.05 1.86 5.40
C GLN A 28 10.06 2.68 4.60
N GLY A 29 10.05 2.53 3.27
CA GLY A 29 10.94 3.25 2.38
C GLY A 29 10.68 2.92 0.91
N VAL A 30 11.14 3.82 0.05
CA VAL A 30 11.15 3.64 -1.40
C VAL A 30 12.54 3.98 -1.90
N GLU A 31 13.16 3.06 -2.63
CA GLU A 31 14.47 3.25 -3.24
C GLU A 31 14.41 3.03 -4.75
N LEU A 32 15.20 3.79 -5.50
CA LEU A 32 15.37 3.59 -6.92
C LEU A 32 16.56 2.66 -7.15
N VAL A 33 16.32 1.52 -7.76
CA VAL A 33 17.31 0.46 -7.99
C VAL A 33 17.22 -0.03 -9.43
N LYS A 34 18.23 -0.74 -9.91
CA LYS A 34 18.13 -1.39 -11.23
C LYS A 34 17.43 -2.73 -11.13
N ARG A 35 16.75 -3.15 -12.21
CA ARG A 35 16.12 -4.49 -12.27
C ARG A 35 17.11 -5.61 -11.93
N VAL A 36 18.33 -5.54 -12.43
CA VAL A 36 19.39 -6.54 -12.18
C VAL A 36 19.72 -6.68 -10.69
N GLU A 37 19.56 -5.63 -9.90
CA GLU A 37 19.79 -5.65 -8.45
C GLU A 37 18.66 -6.37 -7.70
N LEU A 38 17.45 -6.39 -8.28
CA LEU A 38 16.28 -7.08 -7.74
C LEU A 38 16.23 -8.56 -8.11
N PHE A 39 16.56 -8.89 -9.37
CA PHE A 39 16.42 -10.23 -9.93
C PHE A 39 17.77 -10.76 -10.39
N ARG A 40 18.55 -11.31 -9.45
CA ARG A 40 19.92 -11.78 -9.69
C ARG A 40 20.02 -12.84 -10.81
N GLU A 41 18.99 -13.65 -10.99
CA GLU A 41 18.93 -14.71 -11.99
C GLU A 41 18.56 -14.19 -13.40
N GLU A 42 18.17 -12.92 -13.54
CA GLU A 42 17.72 -12.31 -14.79
C GLU A 42 18.70 -11.23 -15.31
N ALA A 43 20.01 -11.46 -15.16
CA ALA A 43 21.03 -10.47 -15.52
C ALA A 43 21.02 -10.08 -17.01
N ASP A 44 20.73 -11.02 -17.90
CA ASP A 44 20.68 -10.81 -19.36
C ASP A 44 19.30 -10.35 -19.86
N HIS A 45 18.38 -10.00 -18.95
CA HIS A 45 17.06 -9.52 -19.33
C HIS A 45 17.17 -8.19 -20.12
N PRO A 46 16.41 -7.96 -21.20
CA PRO A 46 16.48 -6.72 -21.99
C PRO A 46 16.33 -5.43 -21.18
N ARG A 47 15.64 -5.54 -20.04
CA ARG A 47 15.34 -4.46 -19.08
C ARG A 47 16.25 -4.45 -17.84
N ALA A 48 17.35 -5.21 -17.84
CA ALA A 48 18.19 -5.41 -16.65
C ALA A 48 18.74 -4.09 -16.06
N GLN A 49 19.01 -3.10 -16.92
CA GLN A 49 19.55 -1.79 -16.53
C GLN A 49 18.49 -0.72 -16.29
N GLU A 50 17.21 -1.03 -16.49
CA GLU A 50 16.14 -0.07 -16.23
C GLU A 50 15.96 0.20 -14.73
N GLU A 51 15.54 1.42 -14.41
CA GLU A 51 15.25 1.86 -13.05
C GLU A 51 13.87 1.35 -12.59
N TYR A 52 13.84 0.78 -11.39
CA TYR A 52 12.68 0.23 -10.73
C TYR A 52 12.58 0.84 -9.32
N TYR A 53 11.35 1.14 -8.90
CA TYR A 53 11.08 1.46 -7.50
C TYR A 53 11.02 0.18 -6.68
N LYS A 54 11.90 0.05 -5.68
CA LYS A 54 11.83 -0.99 -4.66
C LYS A 54 11.15 -0.43 -3.42
N LEU A 55 10.06 -1.08 -3.05
CA LEU A 55 9.29 -0.75 -1.86
C LEU A 55 9.81 -1.61 -0.71
N GLN A 56 10.21 -0.95 0.37
CA GLN A 56 10.57 -1.60 1.63
C GLN A 56 9.30 -1.64 2.48
N LEU A 57 8.84 -2.85 2.79
CA LEU A 57 7.59 -3.06 3.51
C LEU A 57 7.88 -3.58 4.91
N GLY A 58 7.06 -3.12 5.85
CA GLY A 58 6.95 -3.77 7.16
C GLY A 58 6.35 -5.18 7.06
N PRO A 59 6.13 -5.83 8.22
CA PRO A 59 5.43 -7.11 8.23
C PRO A 59 4.03 -6.99 7.59
N LEU A 60 3.57 -8.09 6.99
CA LEU A 60 2.17 -8.21 6.58
C LEU A 60 1.30 -8.37 7.82
N GLU A 61 0.26 -7.56 7.90
CA GLU A 61 -0.67 -7.53 9.02
C GLU A 61 -2.09 -7.77 8.53
N THR A 62 -2.84 -8.55 9.31
CA THR A 62 -4.21 -8.96 8.95
C THR A 62 -5.19 -7.88 9.34
N LEU A 63 -5.90 -7.32 8.37
CA LEU A 63 -6.95 -6.34 8.61
C LEU A 63 -8.02 -6.88 9.57
N PRO A 64 -8.62 -6.02 10.42
CA PRO A 64 -9.66 -6.45 11.36
C PRO A 64 -10.90 -7.01 10.65
N GLN A 65 -11.17 -6.53 9.44
CA GLN A 65 -12.23 -7.03 8.58
C GLN A 65 -11.67 -7.38 7.20
N THR A 66 -12.03 -8.57 6.70
CA THR A 66 -11.76 -8.94 5.30
C THR A 66 -12.66 -8.13 4.37
N ILE A 67 -12.08 -7.54 3.33
CA ILE A 67 -12.80 -6.70 2.36
C ILE A 67 -13.02 -7.51 1.08
N PRO A 68 -14.21 -8.09 0.84
CA PRO A 68 -14.49 -8.93 -0.33
C PRO A 68 -14.73 -8.13 -1.61
N ALA A 69 -14.45 -8.76 -2.75
CA ALA A 69 -14.83 -8.32 -4.09
C ALA A 69 -16.04 -9.14 -4.56
N ARG A 70 -17.25 -8.63 -4.28
CA ARG A 70 -18.50 -9.34 -4.59
C ARG A 70 -18.75 -9.45 -6.09
N SER A 71 -18.84 -8.31 -6.76
CA SER A 71 -19.20 -8.23 -8.19
C SER A 71 -17.98 -8.00 -9.09
N TRP A 72 -16.97 -7.28 -8.60
CA TRP A 72 -15.82 -6.86 -9.41
C TRP A 72 -14.55 -7.63 -9.04
N LYS A 73 -14.05 -8.48 -9.95
CA LYS A 73 -12.94 -9.41 -9.67
C LYS A 73 -11.58 -8.96 -10.21
N ARG A 74 -11.53 -7.87 -10.99
CA ARG A 74 -10.30 -7.35 -11.62
C ARG A 74 -9.95 -6.01 -10.99
N LEU A 75 -8.95 -6.03 -10.12
CA LEU A 75 -8.39 -4.84 -9.49
C LEU A 75 -6.94 -4.66 -9.96
N THR A 76 -6.56 -3.46 -10.38
CA THR A 76 -5.18 -3.13 -10.75
C THR A 76 -4.50 -2.37 -9.63
N PHE A 77 -4.78 -1.06 -9.53
CA PHE A 77 -4.30 -0.18 -8.47
C PHE A 77 -5.41 0.81 -8.13
N VAL A 78 -5.72 0.91 -6.84
CA VAL A 78 -6.68 1.89 -6.31
C VAL A 78 -6.01 2.67 -5.22
N TYR A 79 -6.07 4.00 -5.33
CA TYR A 79 -5.74 4.89 -4.23
C TYR A 79 -6.97 5.01 -3.33
N THR A 80 -6.73 4.88 -2.04
CA THR A 80 -7.75 4.99 -1.00
C THR A 80 -7.17 5.69 0.22
N THR A 81 -8.03 6.02 1.18
CA THR A 81 -7.59 6.54 2.48
C THR A 81 -7.53 5.42 3.50
N GLY A 82 -6.76 5.65 4.55
CA GLY A 82 -6.71 4.76 5.70
C GLY A 82 -8.09 4.49 6.32
N GLU A 83 -8.88 5.54 6.47
CA GLU A 83 -10.25 5.46 6.98
C GLU A 83 -11.14 4.55 6.11
N ARG A 84 -11.07 4.70 4.77
CA ARG A 84 -11.82 3.82 3.85
C ARG A 84 -11.35 2.38 3.96
N LEU A 85 -10.04 2.14 4.06
CA LEU A 85 -9.49 0.80 4.22
C LEU A 85 -10.00 0.11 5.49
N MET A 86 -10.11 0.84 6.60
CA MET A 86 -10.56 0.26 7.88
C MET A 86 -12.07 0.02 7.96
N ASN A 87 -12.86 0.76 7.18
CA ASN A 87 -14.33 0.72 7.27
C ASN A 87 -15.01 0.07 6.05
N ALA A 88 -14.27 -0.26 4.99
CA ALA A 88 -14.84 -0.82 3.77
C ALA A 88 -15.52 -2.19 4.01
N ALA A 89 -16.75 -2.32 3.52
CA ALA A 89 -17.50 -3.57 3.52
C ALA A 89 -17.24 -4.39 2.25
N GLU A 90 -16.85 -3.73 1.16
CA GLU A 90 -16.39 -4.36 -0.08
C GLU A 90 -15.39 -3.49 -0.85
N ILE A 91 -14.75 -4.07 -1.87
CA ILE A 91 -13.72 -3.37 -2.67
C ILE A 91 -14.24 -2.10 -3.35
N GLY A 92 -15.54 -2.02 -3.65
CA GLY A 92 -16.17 -0.82 -4.20
C GLY A 92 -16.04 0.42 -3.32
N ASP A 93 -16.02 0.23 -1.99
CA ASP A 93 -15.96 1.32 -0.99
C ASP A 93 -14.58 1.99 -0.94
N LEU A 94 -13.55 1.28 -1.42
CA LEU A 94 -12.16 1.76 -1.43
C LEU A 94 -11.92 2.83 -2.48
N ALA A 95 -12.69 2.82 -3.58
CA ALA A 95 -12.48 3.74 -4.68
C ALA A 95 -12.91 5.15 -4.28
N ILE A 96 -11.96 6.08 -4.30
CA ILE A 96 -12.27 7.50 -4.22
C ILE A 96 -12.93 7.87 -5.55
N SER A 97 -14.19 8.30 -5.50
CA SER A 97 -15.00 8.63 -6.69
C SER A 97 -15.41 10.11 -6.69
N GLY A 98 -15.89 10.61 -7.83
CA GLY A 98 -16.43 11.97 -7.93
C GLY A 98 -15.43 13.10 -7.69
N GLY A 99 -15.90 14.20 -7.10
CA GLY A 99 -15.14 15.43 -6.83
C GLY A 99 -14.05 15.32 -5.76
N GLU A 100 -14.12 14.30 -4.89
CA GLU A 100 -13.05 14.00 -3.91
C GLU A 100 -11.75 13.59 -4.61
N ARG A 101 -11.84 12.98 -5.80
CA ARG A 101 -10.66 12.59 -6.57
C ARG A 101 -9.76 13.79 -6.85
N GLU A 102 -10.33 14.93 -7.24
CA GLU A 102 -9.53 16.11 -7.56
C GLU A 102 -8.79 16.61 -6.32
N CYS A 103 -9.46 16.65 -5.16
CA CYS A 103 -8.82 17.03 -3.90
C CYS A 103 -7.71 16.06 -3.49
N VAL A 104 -7.93 14.75 -3.60
CA VAL A 104 -6.91 13.74 -3.24
C VAL A 104 -5.76 13.76 -4.23
N TRP A 105 -6.02 13.86 -5.54
CA TRP A 105 -4.97 13.99 -6.55
C TRP A 105 -4.19 15.29 -6.40
N LYS A 106 -4.84 16.39 -6.04
CA LYS A 106 -4.19 17.66 -5.71
C LYS A 106 -3.31 17.51 -4.48
N ALA A 107 -3.83 16.94 -3.38
CA ALA A 107 -3.05 16.69 -2.17
C ALA A 107 -1.85 15.76 -2.43
N LEU A 108 -2.02 14.70 -3.23
CA LEU A 108 -0.95 13.79 -3.62
C LEU A 108 0.09 14.47 -4.52
N ARG A 109 -0.34 15.36 -5.42
CA ARG A 109 0.52 16.13 -6.32
C ARG A 109 1.31 17.19 -5.57
N ASP A 110 0.68 17.92 -4.68
CA ASP A 110 1.32 18.96 -3.85
C ASP A 110 2.40 18.33 -2.95
N ARG A 111 2.21 17.07 -2.54
CA ARG A 111 3.23 16.24 -1.83
C ARG A 111 4.30 15.63 -2.75
N ALA A 112 4.09 15.59 -4.06
CA ALA A 112 5.00 14.96 -5.01
C ALA A 112 6.09 15.89 -5.54
N HIS A 113 6.13 17.16 -5.11
CA HIS A 113 7.27 18.03 -5.37
C HIS A 113 8.54 17.41 -4.77
N PRO A 114 9.66 17.38 -5.52
CA PRO A 114 10.90 16.76 -5.05
C PRO A 114 11.45 17.61 -3.90
N VAL A 115 11.10 17.23 -2.67
CA VAL A 115 11.77 17.70 -1.48
C VAL A 115 13.14 16.99 -1.48
N THR A 116 14.17 17.71 -1.94
CA THR A 116 15.60 17.39 -1.82
C THR A 116 16.07 17.32 -0.35
N GLN A 117 15.15 17.33 0.61
CA GLN A 117 15.48 17.27 2.03
C GLN A 117 14.98 15.96 2.61
N ARG A 118 15.90 15.24 3.26
CA ARG A 118 15.60 14.12 4.15
C ARG A 118 14.77 14.65 5.31
N THR A 119 13.47 14.86 5.09
CA THR A 119 12.51 15.09 6.16
C THR A 119 11.91 13.73 6.46
N THR A 120 12.16 13.23 7.66
CA THR A 120 11.50 12.03 8.18
C THR A 120 9.99 12.30 8.15
N SER A 121 9.26 11.71 7.19
CA SER A 121 7.82 11.91 6.96
C SER A 121 6.92 11.59 8.17
N ALA A 122 7.49 11.06 9.26
CA ALA A 122 6.78 10.67 10.47
C ALA A 122 6.11 11.84 11.22
N GLU A 123 6.55 13.09 11.04
CA GLU A 123 6.10 14.21 11.89
C GLU A 123 4.85 14.97 11.38
N LEU A 124 4.41 14.76 10.14
CA LEU A 124 3.34 15.58 9.53
C LEU A 124 2.07 14.82 9.12
N PHE A 125 1.98 13.52 9.42
CA PHE A 125 0.86 12.70 9.00
C PHE A 125 0.21 12.00 10.20
N GLN A 126 -0.99 12.44 10.57
CA GLN A 126 -1.83 11.75 11.54
C GLN A 126 -2.61 10.67 10.82
N TRP A 127 -2.20 9.43 11.06
CA TRP A 127 -2.99 8.27 10.72
C TRP A 127 -4.31 8.30 11.51
N PRO A 128 -5.41 7.75 10.98
CA PRO A 128 -6.57 7.47 11.81
C PRO A 128 -6.14 6.64 13.01
N ASP A 129 -6.61 6.97 14.23
CA ASP A 129 -6.25 6.25 15.45
C ASP A 129 -6.43 4.73 15.32
N ALA A 130 -7.46 4.30 14.58
CA ALA A 130 -7.74 2.91 14.27
C ALA A 130 -6.61 2.21 13.49
N MET A 131 -5.91 2.93 12.60
CA MET A 131 -4.78 2.37 11.86
C MET A 131 -3.48 2.36 12.67
N GLU A 132 -3.22 3.36 13.51
CA GLU A 132 -2.06 3.30 14.40
C GLU A 132 -2.23 2.19 15.41
N ALA A 133 -3.41 2.10 16.04
CA ALA A 133 -3.72 1.00 16.94
C ALA A 133 -3.59 -0.36 16.23
N PHE A 134 -3.99 -0.45 14.96
CA PHE A 134 -3.79 -1.65 14.15
C PHE A 134 -2.31 -2.02 14.03
N PHE A 135 -1.46 -1.08 13.58
CA PHE A 135 -0.03 -1.34 13.37
C PHE A 135 0.82 -1.41 14.64
N ASP A 136 0.36 -0.83 15.75
CA ASP A 136 1.08 -0.90 17.03
C ASP A 136 0.69 -2.14 17.84
N SER A 137 -0.57 -2.59 17.77
CA SER A 137 -1.04 -3.82 18.41
C SER A 137 -0.27 -5.07 17.95
N THR A 138 0.19 -5.09 16.69
CA THR A 138 0.92 -6.22 16.11
C THR A 138 2.41 -6.23 16.45
N LYS A 139 2.99 -5.10 16.91
CA LYS A 139 4.41 -5.03 17.34
C LYS A 139 4.69 -5.85 18.60
N ASP A 140 3.69 -6.05 19.46
CA ASP A 140 3.82 -6.79 20.72
C ASP A 140 3.77 -8.33 20.56
N THR A 141 3.50 -8.86 19.36
CA THR A 141 3.41 -10.31 19.12
C THR A 141 4.76 -10.97 18.78
N LYS A 142 5.90 -10.27 18.96
CA LYS A 142 7.24 -10.88 18.89
C LYS A 142 8.09 -10.53 20.12
N ARG A 143 7.68 -11.08 21.27
CA ARG A 143 8.54 -11.20 22.45
C ARG A 143 8.30 -12.54 23.15
N ILE A 144 8.48 -13.65 22.43
CA ILE A 144 8.66 -14.99 23.00
C ILE A 144 9.72 -15.71 22.17
#